data_AF-A0A9W7YCW1-F1
#
_entry.id   AF-A0A9W7YCW1-F1
#
_cell.length_a   1.000
_cell.length_b   1.000
_cell.length_c   1.000
_cell.angle_alpha   90.00
_cell.angle_beta   90.00
_cell.angle_gamma   90.00
#
_symmetry.space_group_name_H-M   'P 1'
#
loop_
_entity.id
_entity.type
_entity.pdbx_description
1 polymer ?
#
loop_
_entity_poly.entity_id
_entity_poly.type
_entity_poly.pdbx_seq_one_letter_code
_entity_poly.pdbx_strand_id
1 'polypeptide(L)'
;MNRQTLPTFKRDALMAIERKWQEDWEQNHVFEVDMPEDDSMAPEELHDKHPKWMGTFPYPYMNSELHLGHAFSVSKIEFAAGWERLKGKRALFPFGFH
;
A
#
# COMPACT_ATOMS: atom_id res chain seq x y z
N MET A 1 16.60 -26.43 21.25
CA MET A 1 15.46 -25.84 22.00
C MET A 1 14.28 -25.69 21.03
N ASN A 2 13.10 -26.24 21.35
CA ASN A 2 11.92 -26.12 20.48
C ASN A 2 11.43 -24.67 20.48
N ARG A 3 11.51 -23.96 19.34
CA ARG A 3 11.12 -22.54 19.25
C ARG A 3 9.61 -22.33 19.50
N GLN A 4 8.79 -23.37 19.38
CA GLN A 4 7.33 -23.30 19.58
C GLN A 4 6.91 -23.06 21.03
N THR A 5 7.80 -23.27 22.01
CA THR A 5 7.50 -23.09 23.44
C THR A 5 7.86 -21.70 23.95
N LEU A 6 8.44 -20.83 23.12
CA LEU A 6 8.76 -19.45 23.51
C LEU A 6 7.49 -18.58 23.52
N PRO A 7 7.32 -17.69 24.52
CA PRO A 7 6.20 -16.76 24.57
C PRO A 7 6.07 -15.87 23.31
N THR A 8 7.17 -15.61 22.61
CA THR A 8 7.22 -14.75 21.40
C THR A 8 6.95 -15.50 20.09
N PHE A 9 6.80 -16.83 20.13
CA PHE A 9 6.72 -17.65 18.93
C PHE A 9 5.68 -17.16 17.90
N LYS A 10 4.50 -16.76 18.37
CA LYS A 10 3.41 -16.27 17.51
C LYS A 10 3.78 -14.96 16.80
N ARG A 11 4.40 -14.02 17.51
CA ARG A 11 4.88 -12.76 16.95
C ARG A 11 5.94 -13.03 15.89
N ASP A 12 6.91 -13.87 16.22
CA ASP A 12 8.03 -14.17 15.33
C ASP A 12 7.56 -14.88 14.05
N ALA A 13 6.53 -15.72 14.17
CA ALA A 13 5.86 -16.34 13.02
C ALA A 13 5.15 -15.31 12.12
N LEU A 14 4.42 -14.34 12.70
CA LEU A 14 3.78 -13.27 11.94
C LEU A 14 4.81 -12.37 11.24
N MET A 15 5.87 -11.98 11.93
CA MET A 15 6.95 -11.18 11.34
C MET A 15 7.65 -11.89 10.17
N ALA A 16 7.77 -13.23 10.22
CA ALA A 16 8.32 -14.01 9.11
C ALA A 16 7.37 -14.03 7.90
N ILE A 17 6.06 -14.10 8.14
CA ILE A 17 5.04 -14.04 7.07
C ILE A 17 5.01 -12.64 6.45
N GLU A 18 5.06 -11.58 7.27
CA GLU A 18 5.10 -10.18 6.80
C GLU A 18 6.28 -9.94 5.86
N ARG A 19 7.50 -10.34 6.25
CA ARG A 19 8.71 -10.19 5.41
C ARG A 19 8.58 -10.92 4.08
N LYS A 20 8.09 -12.17 4.11
CA LYS A 20 7.88 -12.96 2.89
C LYS A 20 6.99 -12.22 1.88
N TRP A 21 5.87 -11.67 2.34
CA TRP A 21 4.94 -10.99 1.44
C TRP A 21 5.43 -9.62 1.01
N GLN A 22 6.12 -8.87 1.88
CA GLN A 22 6.76 -7.61 1.50
C GLN A 22 7.77 -7.82 0.36
N GLU A 23 8.61 -8.86 0.45
CA GLU A 23 9.58 -9.22 -0.59
C GLU A 23 8.88 -9.63 -1.90
N ASP A 24 7.83 -10.45 -1.83
CA ASP A 24 7.04 -10.86 -2.99
C ASP A 24 6.34 -9.68 -3.67
N TRP A 25 5.77 -8.76 -2.88
CA TRP A 25 5.10 -7.57 -3.40
C TRP A 25 6.05 -6.61 -4.12
N GLU A 26 7.24 -6.39 -3.56
CA GLU A 26 8.29 -5.57 -4.15
C GLU A 26 8.77 -6.19 -5.48
N GLN A 27 9.09 -7.49 -5.48
CA GLN A 27 9.59 -8.18 -6.68
C GLN A 27 8.58 -8.21 -7.84
N ASN A 28 7.29 -8.29 -7.52
CA ASN A 28 6.22 -8.34 -8.51
C ASN A 28 5.61 -6.96 -8.81
N HIS A 29 6.12 -5.88 -8.20
CA HIS A 29 5.67 -4.50 -8.41
C HIS A 29 4.14 -4.33 -8.26
N VAL A 30 3.49 -5.10 -7.36
CA VAL A 30 2.02 -5.23 -7.33
C VAL A 30 1.26 -3.95 -6.92
N PHE A 31 1.99 -2.97 -6.39
CA PHE A 31 1.47 -1.65 -5.99
C PHE A 31 1.92 -0.52 -6.92
N GLU A 32 2.72 -0.82 -7.94
CA GLU A 32 3.04 0.14 -8.99
C GLU A 32 1.88 0.21 -9.98
N VAL A 33 1.34 1.42 -10.17
CA VAL A 33 0.14 1.63 -10.98
C VAL A 33 0.44 2.66 -12.05
N ASP A 34 0.55 2.18 -13.28
CA ASP A 34 0.70 3.03 -14.45
C ASP A 34 -0.65 3.55 -14.96
N MET A 35 -0.59 4.61 -15.76
CA MET A 35 -1.73 5.03 -16.56
C MET A 35 -1.99 4.01 -17.68
N PRO A 36 -3.25 3.66 -17.99
CA PRO A 36 -3.55 2.85 -19.16
C PRO A 36 -3.07 3.56 -20.45
N GLU A 37 -2.28 2.88 -21.27
CA GLU A 37 -1.83 3.37 -22.58
C GLU A 37 -2.92 3.07 -23.62
N ASP A 38 -3.84 4.00 -23.83
CA ASP A 38 -4.84 3.93 -24.90
C ASP A 38 -5.15 5.35 -25.42
N ASP A 39 -4.27 5.85 -26.29
CA ASP A 39 -4.39 7.17 -26.92
C ASP A 39 -5.58 7.28 -27.89
N SER A 40 -6.29 6.16 -28.13
CA SER A 40 -7.43 6.11 -29.06
C SER A 40 -8.77 6.41 -28.39
N MET A 41 -8.82 6.42 -27.05
CA MET A 41 -10.05 6.61 -26.27
C MET A 41 -10.16 8.03 -25.70
N ALA A 42 -11.38 8.54 -25.59
CA ALA A 42 -11.62 9.78 -24.86
C ALA A 42 -11.37 9.58 -23.35
N PRO A 43 -10.96 10.62 -22.59
CA PRO A 43 -10.65 10.49 -21.16
C PRO A 43 -11.79 9.92 -20.31
N GLU A 44 -13.04 10.19 -20.68
CA GLU A 44 -14.24 9.71 -19.96
C GLU A 44 -14.42 8.21 -20.14
N GLU A 45 -14.32 7.71 -21.37
CA GLU A 45 -14.39 6.27 -21.68
C GLU A 45 -13.24 5.50 -21.04
N LEU A 46 -12.05 6.11 -20.97
CA LEU A 46 -10.89 5.54 -20.29
C LEU A 46 -11.13 5.40 -18.78
N HIS A 47 -11.78 6.37 -18.14
CA HIS A 47 -12.12 6.29 -16.72
C HIS A 47 -13.24 5.29 -16.43
N ASP A 48 -14.20 5.11 -17.34
CA ASP A 48 -15.25 4.09 -17.20
C ASP A 48 -14.68 2.67 -17.33
N LYS A 49 -13.76 2.47 -18.28
CA LYS A 49 -13.07 1.20 -18.52
C LYS A 49 -12.02 0.88 -17.43
N HIS A 50 -11.36 1.91 -16.92
CA HIS A 50 -10.28 1.82 -15.94
C HIS A 50 -10.53 2.77 -14.77
N PRO A 51 -11.49 2.45 -13.86
CA PRO A 51 -11.83 3.32 -12.76
C PRO A 51 -10.63 3.52 -11.83
N LYS A 52 -10.37 4.77 -11.44
CA LYS A 52 -9.21 5.15 -10.62
C LYS A 52 -9.62 5.60 -9.22
N TRP A 53 -8.66 5.50 -8.31
CA TRP A 53 -8.71 6.13 -7.00
C TRP A 53 -7.33 6.67 -6.66
N MET A 54 -7.26 7.84 -6.06
CA MET A 54 -6.00 8.42 -5.59
C MET A 54 -6.18 8.90 -4.15
N GLY A 55 -5.35 8.40 -3.26
CA GLY A 55 -5.26 8.86 -1.88
C GLY A 55 -3.87 9.42 -1.62
N THR A 56 -3.78 10.51 -0.87
CA THR A 56 -2.50 11.11 -0.49
C THR A 56 -2.44 11.31 1.02
N PHE A 57 -1.22 11.23 1.55
CA PHE A 57 -0.90 11.58 2.92
C PHE A 57 0.01 12.82 2.90
N PRO A 58 -0.29 13.88 3.70
CA PRO A 58 0.61 15.02 3.82
C PRO A 58 2.00 14.54 4.24
N TYR A 59 3.00 14.77 3.40
CA TYR A 59 4.34 14.24 3.62
C TYR A 59 4.89 14.73 4.98
N PRO A 60 5.40 13.84 5.83
CA PRO A 60 5.85 14.19 7.16
C PRO A 60 7.18 14.95 7.10
N TYR A 61 7.42 15.81 8.10
CA TYR A 61 8.72 16.46 8.26
C TYR A 61 9.80 15.45 8.63
N MET A 62 10.95 15.52 7.94
CA MET A 62 12.06 14.58 8.13
C MET A 62 13.01 14.95 9.27
N ASN A 63 12.55 15.76 10.23
CA ASN A 63 13.34 16.16 11.39
C ASN A 63 13.31 15.14 12.54
N SER A 64 12.56 14.04 12.41
CA SER A 64 12.47 12.96 13.41
C SER A 64 11.92 11.66 12.80
N GLU A 65 11.92 10.58 13.59
CA GLU A 65 11.28 9.31 13.21
C GLU A 65 9.75 9.42 13.17
N LEU A 66 9.12 8.58 12.34
CA LEU A 66 7.67 8.52 12.25
C LEU A 66 7.07 7.89 13.52
N HIS A 67 6.43 8.70 14.36
CA HIS A 67 5.70 8.23 15.53
C HIS A 67 4.31 7.63 15.17
N LEU A 68 3.68 6.96 16.16
CA LEU A 68 2.38 6.27 16.00
C LEU A 68 1.24 7.18 15.52
N GLY A 69 1.35 8.50 15.70
CA GLY A 69 0.38 9.47 15.19
C GLY A 69 0.40 9.54 13.66
N HIS A 70 1.58 9.46 13.03
CA HIS A 70 1.69 9.31 11.58
C HIS A 70 1.07 7.99 11.13
N ALA A 71 1.36 6.89 11.83
CA ALA A 71 0.79 5.58 11.52
C ALA A 71 -0.75 5.56 11.62
N PHE A 72 -1.32 6.23 12.62
CA PHE A 72 -2.77 6.38 12.76
C PHE A 72 -3.37 7.13 11.58
N SER A 73 -2.82 8.28 11.21
CA SER A 73 -3.34 9.09 10.11
C SER A 73 -3.16 8.41 8.74
N VAL A 74 -1.99 7.82 8.48
CA VAL A 74 -1.71 7.13 7.21
C VAL A 74 -2.59 5.88 7.04
N SER A 75 -2.97 5.20 8.13
CA SER A 75 -3.82 4.00 8.08
C SER A 75 -5.16 4.24 7.38
N LYS A 76 -5.70 5.47 7.44
CA LYS A 76 -6.97 5.79 6.76
C LYS A 76 -6.85 5.70 5.24
N ILE A 77 -5.71 6.15 4.71
CA ILE A 77 -5.43 6.09 3.28
C ILE A 77 -5.04 4.67 2.88
N GLU A 78 -4.22 4.00 3.67
CA GLU A 78 -3.81 2.61 3.43
C GLU A 78 -5.04 1.66 3.33
N PHE A 79 -5.96 1.75 4.28
CA PHE A 79 -7.18 0.91 4.26
C PHE A 79 -8.12 1.27 3.10
N ALA A 80 -8.22 2.56 2.75
CA ALA A 80 -9.01 2.99 1.61
C ALA A 80 -8.41 2.50 0.27
N ALA A 81 -7.09 2.53 0.13
CA ALA A 81 -6.40 2.01 -1.04
C ALA A 81 -6.66 0.51 -1.22
N GLY A 82 -6.51 -0.28 -0.13
CA GLY A 82 -6.83 -1.71 -0.14
C GLY A 82 -8.28 -1.99 -0.54
N TRP A 83 -9.24 -1.25 0.03
CA TRP A 83 -10.66 -1.38 -0.30
C TRP A 83 -10.97 -1.04 -1.76
N GLU A 84 -10.41 0.03 -2.29
CA GLU A 84 -10.69 0.45 -3.67
C GLU A 84 -10.03 -0.48 -4.69
N ARG A 85 -8.87 -1.10 -4.38
CA ARG A 85 -8.32 -2.20 -5.18
C ARG A 85 -9.25 -3.41 -5.23
N LEU A 86 -9.85 -3.79 -4.09
CA LEU A 86 -10.82 -4.89 -4.05
C LEU A 86 -12.08 -4.60 -4.88
N LYS A 87 -12.44 -3.32 -5.05
CA LYS A 87 -13.51 -2.88 -5.95
C LYS A 87 -13.10 -2.83 -7.43
N GLY A 88 -11.89 -3.27 -7.77
CA GLY A 88 -11.37 -3.26 -9.14
C GLY A 88 -10.85 -1.90 -9.60
N LYS A 89 -10.71 -0.92 -8.70
CA LYS A 89 -10.13 0.38 -9.08
C LYS A 89 -8.60 0.30 -9.12
N ARG A 90 -8.01 1.07 -10.03
CA ARG A 90 -6.59 1.39 -10.05
C ARG A 90 -6.30 2.40 -8.93
N ALA A 91 -5.92 1.90 -7.76
CA ALA A 91 -5.66 2.70 -6.57
C ALA A 91 -4.19 3.16 -6.52
N LEU A 92 -3.96 4.46 -6.62
CA LEU A 92 -2.65 5.09 -6.47
C LEU A 92 -2.53 5.72 -5.09
N PHE A 93 -1.55 5.27 -4.31
CA PHE A 93 -1.20 5.88 -3.03
C PHE A 93 0.31 6.17 -3.01
N PRO A 94 0.75 7.37 -3.44
CA PRO A 94 2.14 7.76 -3.37
C PRO A 94 2.48 8.27 -1.96
N PHE A 95 3.74 8.07 -1.57
CA PHE A 95 4.29 8.60 -0.32
C PHE A 95 5.55 9.43 -0.61
N GLY A 96 5.69 10.55 0.09
CA GLY A 96 6.83 11.45 -0.04
C GLY A 96 7.32 11.95 1.31
N PHE A 97 8.35 12.80 1.30
CA PHE A 97 9.06 13.28 2.50
C PHE A 97 9.29 14.80 2.41
N HIS A 98 9.04 15.56 3.49
CA HIS A 98 9.27 17.02 3.54
C HIS A 98 10.74 17.36 3.79
#